data_AF-A0A937G2F4-F1
#
_entry.id   AF-A0A937G2F4-F1
#
_cell.length_a   1.000
_cell.length_b   1.000
_cell.length_c   1.000
_cell.angle_alpha   90.00
_cell.angle_beta   90.00
_cell.angle_gamma   90.00
#
_symmetry.space_group_name_H-M   'P 1'
#
loop_
_entity.id
_entity.type
_entity.pdbx_description
1 polymer ?
#
loop_
_entity_poly.entity_id
_entity_poly.type
_entity_poly.pdbx_seq_one_letter_code
_entity_poly.pdbx_strand_id
1 'polypeptide(L)'
;MRKIDQLLNEYGESHQNSTNKTIHWICVPLIFFSVVALIWSIPHGPLEQLLGNAGNPYVNWATVTLVVVLAYYITLSIPLAVGMMLFSVLCLFAAKNLDQSGFAPLWLIAVVIFVLAWIGQFYGHKVEGKKPSFFKDVQFLMIGPAWLMHFIFKKIGINY
;
A
#
# COMPACT_ATOMS: atom_id res chain seq x y z
N MET A 1 20.71 -12.18 -10.02
CA MET A 1 19.44 -11.41 -10.05
C MET A 1 19.10 -11.08 -8.61
N ARG A 2 18.79 -9.83 -8.27
CA ARG A 2 18.50 -9.48 -6.86
C ARG A 2 17.11 -9.98 -6.49
N LYS A 3 16.86 -10.18 -5.20
CA LYS A 3 15.57 -10.66 -4.69
C LYS A 3 14.39 -9.81 -5.19
N ILE A 4 14.54 -8.49 -5.21
CA ILE A 4 13.51 -7.58 -5.71
C ILE A 4 13.19 -7.80 -7.20
N ASP A 5 14.21 -8.03 -8.03
CA ASP A 5 14.01 -8.25 -9.47
C ASP A 5 13.21 -9.54 -9.70
N GLN A 6 13.50 -10.60 -8.93
CA GLN A 6 12.76 -11.88 -9.00
C GLN A 6 11.29 -11.70 -8.62
N LEU A 7 11.02 -11.03 -7.50
CA LEU A 7 9.66 -10.80 -7.01
C LEU A 7 8.83 -9.94 -7.97
N LEU A 8 9.45 -8.90 -8.54
CA LEU A 8 8.79 -8.02 -9.51
C LEU A 8 8.52 -8.72 -10.84
N ASN A 9 9.45 -9.57 -11.29
CA ASN A 9 9.27 -10.37 -12.50
C ASN A 9 8.13 -11.38 -12.31
N GLU A 10 8.14 -12.14 -11.20
CA GLU A 10 7.07 -13.10 -10.91
C GLU A 10 5.71 -12.42 -10.77
N TYR A 11 5.65 -11.27 -10.08
CA TYR A 11 4.42 -10.49 -10.01
C TYR A 11 3.95 -10.08 -11.41
N GLY A 12 4.87 -9.57 -12.24
CA GLY A 12 4.60 -9.14 -13.61
C GLY A 12 4.08 -10.24 -14.53
N GLU A 13 4.44 -11.51 -14.32
CA GLU A 13 3.93 -12.62 -15.15
C GLU A 13 2.40 -12.73 -15.14
N SER A 14 1.77 -12.34 -14.04
CA SER A 14 0.30 -12.32 -13.88
C SER A 14 -0.36 -10.99 -14.23
N HIS A 15 0.40 -10.05 -14.78
CA HIS A 15 -0.07 -8.72 -15.16
C HIS A 15 0.54 -8.32 -16.50
N GLN A 16 -0.01 -8.83 -17.59
CA GLN A 16 0.43 -8.50 -18.96
C GLN A 16 -0.60 -7.65 -19.70
N ASN A 17 -1.90 -7.90 -19.47
CA ASN A 17 -2.99 -7.19 -20.12
C ASN A 17 -3.04 -5.70 -19.71
N SER A 18 -3.16 -4.79 -20.67
CA SER A 18 -3.16 -3.34 -20.42
C SER A 18 -4.32 -2.89 -19.56
N THR A 19 -5.53 -3.44 -19.74
CA THR A 19 -6.70 -3.15 -18.91
C THR A 19 -6.45 -3.56 -17.46
N ASN A 20 -5.94 -4.78 -17.24
CA ASN A 20 -5.61 -5.24 -15.88
C ASN A 20 -4.56 -4.35 -15.21
N LYS A 21 -3.51 -3.96 -15.95
CA LYS A 21 -2.49 -3.02 -15.47
C LYS A 21 -3.08 -1.66 -15.09
N THR A 22 -3.94 -1.08 -15.92
CA THR A 22 -4.58 0.22 -15.63
C THR A 22 -5.45 0.14 -14.38
N ILE A 23 -6.22 -0.95 -14.22
CA ILE A 23 -7.00 -1.20 -13.01
C ILE A 23 -6.07 -1.27 -11.79
N HIS A 24 -4.94 -1.98 -11.89
CA HIS A 24 -3.95 -2.05 -10.82
C HIS A 24 -3.38 -0.70 -10.43
N TRP A 25 -3.07 0.16 -11.42
CA TRP A 25 -2.59 1.53 -11.19
C TRP A 25 -3.55 2.39 -10.36
N ILE A 26 -4.84 2.06 -10.35
CA ILE A 26 -5.87 2.76 -9.56
C ILE A 26 -6.14 2.01 -8.25
N CYS A 27 -6.44 0.72 -8.33
CA CYS A 27 -6.92 -0.07 -7.20
C CYS A 27 -5.82 -0.40 -6.19
N VAL A 28 -4.57 -0.66 -6.61
CA VAL A 28 -3.49 -1.00 -5.66
C VAL A 28 -3.16 0.16 -4.73
N PRO A 29 -2.98 1.41 -5.21
CA PRO A 29 -2.80 2.56 -4.32
C PRO A 29 -3.99 2.78 -3.38
N LEU A 30 -5.22 2.62 -3.88
CA LEU A 30 -6.43 2.76 -3.08
C LEU A 30 -6.56 1.67 -2.00
N ILE A 31 -6.22 0.42 -2.32
CA ILE A 31 -6.18 -0.68 -1.34
C ILE A 31 -5.13 -0.38 -0.28
N PHE A 32 -3.92 0.00 -0.67
CA PHE A 32 -2.85 0.36 0.28
C PHE A 32 -3.30 1.48 1.22
N PHE A 33 -3.84 2.57 0.66
CA PHE A 33 -4.37 3.69 1.45
C PHE A 33 -5.49 3.24 2.38
N SER A 34 -6.46 2.46 1.90
CA SER A 34 -7.59 2.01 2.71
C SER A 34 -7.15 1.12 3.88
N VAL A 35 -6.14 0.27 3.70
CA VAL A 35 -5.56 -0.53 4.80
C VAL A 35 -4.89 0.39 5.82
N VAL A 36 -4.11 1.38 5.38
CA VAL A 36 -3.52 2.39 6.28
C VAL A 36 -4.61 3.13 7.07
N ALA A 37 -5.69 3.55 6.42
CA ALA A 37 -6.80 4.26 7.05
C ALA A 37 -7.63 3.39 8.02
N LEU A 38 -7.80 2.11 7.71
CA LEU A 38 -8.45 1.15 8.63
C LEU A 38 -7.61 0.97 9.90
N ILE A 39 -6.30 0.78 9.76
CA ILE A 39 -5.40 0.64 10.91
C ILE A 39 -5.29 1.96 11.69
N TRP A 40 -5.32 3.10 11.00
CA TRP A 40 -5.35 4.44 11.62
C TRP A 40 -6.56 4.58 12.55
N SER A 41 -7.70 4.00 12.16
CA SER A 41 -8.95 4.08 12.91
C SER A 41 -8.97 3.21 14.17
N ILE A 42 -7.92 2.41 14.43
CA ILE A 42 -7.81 1.59 15.65
C ILE A 42 -7.49 2.51 16.85
N PRO A 43 -8.23 2.41 17.97
CA PRO A 43 -7.91 3.16 19.18
C PRO A 43 -6.45 2.97 19.62
N HIS A 44 -5.73 4.07 19.80
CA HIS A 44 -4.28 4.08 20.04
C HIS A 44 -3.87 4.66 21.41
N GLY A 45 -4.83 4.86 22.33
CA GLY A 45 -4.55 5.35 23.69
C GLY A 45 -3.44 4.61 24.46
N PRO A 46 -3.34 3.26 24.41
CA PRO A 46 -2.22 2.54 25.04
C PRO A 46 -0.85 2.90 24.44
N LEU A 47 -0.80 3.20 23.14
CA LEU A 47 0.43 3.56 22.45
C LEU A 47 0.90 4.97 22.84
N GLU A 48 -0.04 5.91 22.97
CA GLU A 48 0.26 7.27 23.46
C GLU A 48 0.85 7.25 24.87
N GLN A 49 0.28 6.42 25.76
CA GLN A 49 0.76 6.24 27.13
C GLN A 49 2.18 5.65 27.16
N LEU A 50 2.44 4.63 26.34
CA LEU A 50 3.74 3.96 26.28
C LEU A 50 4.85 4.88 25.76
N LEU A 51 4.55 5.71 24.75
CA LEU A 51 5.55 6.53 24.07
C LEU A 51 5.67 7.97 24.60
N GLY A 52 4.81 8.38 25.55
CA GLY A 52 4.87 9.69 26.19
C GLY A 52 4.59 10.87 25.23
N ASN A 53 3.88 10.63 24.12
CA ASN A 53 3.63 11.60 23.05
C ASN A 53 2.15 11.93 22.90
N ALA A 54 1.49 12.26 24.02
CA ALA A 54 0.07 12.57 24.05
C ALA A 54 -0.28 13.71 23.08
N GLY A 55 -1.29 13.49 22.23
CA GLY A 55 -1.79 14.50 21.30
C GLY A 55 -1.09 14.57 19.94
N ASN A 56 -0.06 13.74 19.68
CA ASN A 56 0.49 13.59 18.34
C ASN A 56 -0.33 12.55 17.54
N PRO A 57 -1.14 12.95 16.54
CA PRO A 57 -2.05 12.04 15.84
C PRO A 57 -1.32 10.96 15.02
N TYR A 58 -0.02 11.14 14.75
CA TYR A 58 0.79 10.15 14.04
C TYR A 58 1.33 9.03 14.94
N VAL A 59 1.14 9.13 16.26
CA VAL A 59 1.46 8.05 17.21
C VAL A 59 0.29 7.07 17.24
N ASN A 60 0.16 6.27 16.18
CA ASN A 60 -0.92 5.31 16.03
C ASN A 60 -0.42 3.99 15.40
N TRP A 61 -1.30 3.00 15.36
CA TRP A 61 -1.00 1.67 14.82
C TRP A 61 -0.65 1.67 13.33
N ALA A 62 -1.14 2.63 12.54
CA ALA A 62 -0.82 2.71 11.12
C ALA A 62 0.64 3.10 10.91
N THR A 63 1.14 4.08 11.65
CA THR A 63 2.55 4.47 11.62
C THR A 63 3.46 3.32 12.05
N VAL A 64 3.12 2.64 13.16
CA VAL A 64 3.88 1.46 13.62
C VAL A 64 3.94 0.37 12.55
N THR A 65 2.80 0.07 11.93
CA THR A 65 2.71 -0.93 10.86
C THR A 65 3.53 -0.51 9.65
N LEU A 66 3.48 0.76 9.25
CA LEU A 66 4.26 1.27 8.12
C LEU A 66 5.77 1.25 8.39
N VAL A 67 6.22 1.46 9.63
CA VAL A 67 7.64 1.28 9.99
C VAL A 67 8.08 -0.16 9.75
N VAL A 68 7.28 -1.16 10.13
CA VAL A 68 7.56 -2.58 9.86
C VAL A 68 7.59 -2.88 8.36
N VAL A 69 6.62 -2.34 7.61
CA VAL A 69 6.56 -2.48 6.14
C VAL A 69 7.77 -1.82 5.47
N LEU A 70 8.22 -0.66 5.95
CA LEU A 70 9.41 0.01 5.44
C LEU A 70 10.68 -0.77 5.75
N ALA A 71 10.80 -1.37 6.95
CA ALA A 71 11.90 -2.26 7.27
C ALA A 71 11.98 -3.43 6.28
N TYR A 72 10.84 -4.02 5.90
CA TYR A 72 10.78 -5.02 4.84
C TYR A 72 11.28 -4.48 3.49
N TYR A 73 10.82 -3.30 3.04
CA TYR A 73 11.29 -2.73 1.78
C TYR A 73 12.79 -2.39 1.78
N ILE A 74 13.35 -1.98 2.92
CA ILE A 74 14.79 -1.76 3.07
C ILE A 74 15.56 -3.06 2.80
N THR A 75 15.04 -4.22 3.23
CA THR A 75 15.66 -5.52 2.91
C THR A 75 15.62 -5.88 1.41
N LEU A 76 14.75 -5.24 0.63
CA LEU A 76 14.63 -5.47 -0.80
C LEU A 76 15.48 -4.48 -1.61
N SER A 77 15.40 -3.19 -1.31
CA SER A 77 16.14 -2.11 -1.98
C SER A 77 15.93 -0.76 -1.27
N ILE A 78 17.02 -0.06 -0.95
CA ILE A 78 16.97 1.25 -0.29
C ILE A 78 16.24 2.31 -1.13
N PRO A 79 16.55 2.52 -2.42
CA PRO A 79 15.82 3.52 -3.20
C PRO A 79 14.32 3.20 -3.29
N LEU A 80 13.95 1.92 -3.46
CA LEU A 80 12.55 1.51 -3.47
C LEU A 80 11.86 1.80 -2.12
N ALA A 81 12.55 1.53 -1.02
CA ALA A 81 12.07 1.86 0.32
C ALA A 81 11.83 3.36 0.49
N VAL A 82 12.67 4.23 -0.08
CA VAL A 82 12.45 5.68 -0.09
C VAL A 82 11.17 6.04 -0.86
N GLY A 83 10.96 5.45 -2.04
CA GLY A 83 9.71 5.67 -2.80
C GLY A 83 8.47 5.23 -2.01
N MET A 84 8.53 4.05 -1.40
CA MET A 84 7.45 3.54 -0.57
C MET A 84 7.25 4.36 0.72
N MET A 85 8.31 4.93 1.29
CA MET A 85 8.24 5.84 2.44
C MET A 85 7.47 7.11 2.07
N LEU A 86 7.80 7.74 0.94
CA LEU A 86 7.09 8.93 0.46
C LEU A 86 5.61 8.65 0.23
N PHE A 87 5.28 7.53 -0.40
CA PHE A 87 3.89 7.12 -0.61
C PHE A 87 3.16 6.81 0.71
N SER A 88 3.85 6.21 1.67
CA SER A 88 3.31 5.91 3.01
C SER A 88 3.02 7.19 3.80
N VAL A 89 3.93 8.18 3.76
CA VAL A 89 3.72 9.50 4.36
C VAL A 89 2.52 10.21 3.73
N LEU A 90 2.36 10.13 2.40
CA LEU A 90 1.19 10.67 1.72
C LEU A 90 -0.11 10.01 2.20
N CYS A 91 -0.10 8.68 2.38
CA CYS A 91 -1.26 7.95 2.90
C CYS A 91 -1.62 8.37 4.33
N LEU A 92 -0.62 8.50 5.22
CA LEU A 92 -0.85 8.99 6.59
C LEU A 92 -1.39 10.42 6.61
N PHE A 93 -0.84 11.29 5.78
CA PHE A 93 -1.33 12.66 5.63
C PHE A 93 -2.79 12.69 5.15
N ALA A 94 -3.12 11.90 4.11
CA ALA A 94 -4.48 11.80 3.60
C ALA A 94 -5.45 11.23 4.66
N ALA A 95 -5.05 10.19 5.39
CA ALA A 95 -5.85 9.58 6.44
C ALA A 95 -6.18 10.59 7.55
N LYS A 96 -5.16 11.32 8.05
CA LYS A 96 -5.34 12.40 9.03
C LYS A 96 -6.34 13.46 8.56
N ASN A 97 -6.18 13.98 7.33
CA ASN A 97 -7.05 15.04 6.84
C ASN A 97 -8.49 14.56 6.63
N LEU A 98 -8.69 13.33 6.15
CA LEU A 98 -10.03 12.75 6.01
C LEU A 98 -10.68 12.51 7.37
N ASP A 99 -9.94 12.00 8.35
CA ASP A 99 -10.41 11.80 9.72
C ASP A 99 -10.86 13.13 10.35
N GLN A 100 -10.04 14.17 10.20
CA GLN A 100 -10.32 15.51 10.74
C GLN A 100 -11.41 16.27 9.97
N SER A 101 -11.74 15.87 8.74
CA SER A 101 -12.78 16.54 7.95
C SER A 101 -14.18 16.38 8.55
N GLY A 102 -14.41 15.34 9.36
CA GLY A 102 -15.72 15.04 9.94
C GLY A 102 -16.78 14.61 8.92
N PHE A 103 -16.42 14.39 7.64
CA PHE A 103 -17.36 14.02 6.59
C PHE A 103 -18.08 12.69 6.85
N ALA A 104 -17.33 11.68 7.26
CA ALA A 104 -17.81 10.38 7.71
C ALA A 104 -16.71 9.71 8.57
N PRO A 105 -17.02 8.71 9.41
CA PRO A 105 -16.01 7.96 10.13
C PRO A 105 -14.95 7.38 9.17
N LEU A 106 -13.66 7.61 9.45
CA LEU A 106 -12.56 7.22 8.55
C LEU A 106 -12.61 5.73 8.19
N TRP A 107 -12.89 4.86 9.16
CA TRP A 107 -12.99 3.42 8.94
C TRP A 107 -14.06 3.07 7.89
N LEU A 108 -15.18 3.80 7.85
CA LEU A 108 -16.27 3.54 6.91
C LEU A 108 -15.85 3.93 5.49
N ILE A 109 -15.23 5.11 5.35
CA ILE A 109 -14.65 5.56 4.07
C ILE A 109 -13.64 4.52 3.57
N ALA A 110 -12.76 4.06 4.47
CA ALA A 110 -11.74 3.08 4.15
C ALA A 110 -12.33 1.72 3.74
N VAL A 111 -13.36 1.20 4.42
CA VAL A 111 -14.07 -0.03 4.02
C VAL A 111 -14.67 0.11 2.63
N VAL A 112 -15.34 1.24 2.33
CA VAL A 112 -15.95 1.47 1.02
C VAL A 112 -14.89 1.47 -0.08
N ILE A 113 -13.78 2.19 0.12
CA ILE A 113 -12.66 2.23 -0.83
C ILE A 113 -12.08 0.81 -1.01
N PHE A 114 -11.84 0.09 0.09
CA PHE A 114 -11.27 -1.25 0.07
C PHE A 114 -12.12 -2.21 -0.75
N VAL A 115 -13.43 -2.27 -0.49
CA VAL A 115 -14.36 -3.15 -1.20
C VAL A 115 -14.43 -2.82 -2.69
N LEU A 116 -14.61 -1.54 -3.04
CA LEU A 116 -14.70 -1.12 -4.45
C LEU A 116 -13.39 -1.40 -5.21
N ALA A 117 -12.25 -1.12 -4.59
CA ALA A 117 -10.95 -1.35 -5.21
C ALA A 117 -10.66 -2.86 -5.40
N TRP A 118 -11.08 -3.71 -4.46
CA TRP A 118 -10.98 -5.16 -4.61
C TRP A 118 -11.89 -5.72 -5.70
N ILE A 119 -13.14 -5.23 -5.81
CA ILE A 119 -14.02 -5.58 -6.93
C ILE A 119 -13.34 -5.23 -8.27
N GLY A 120 -12.74 -4.05 -8.35
CA GLY A 120 -11.93 -3.63 -9.50
C GLY A 120 -10.77 -4.60 -9.78
N GLN A 121 -9.96 -4.92 -8.77
CA GLN A 121 -8.85 -5.87 -8.90
C GLN A 121 -9.29 -7.24 -9.41
N PHE A 122 -10.35 -7.81 -8.84
CA PHE A 122 -10.86 -9.11 -9.27
C PHE A 122 -11.38 -9.07 -10.70
N TYR A 123 -12.03 -7.97 -11.11
CA TYR A 123 -12.40 -7.77 -12.50
C TYR A 123 -11.17 -7.69 -13.41
N GLY A 124 -10.12 -6.96 -13.02
CA GLY A 124 -8.85 -6.89 -13.75
C GLY A 124 -8.23 -8.27 -13.96
N HIS A 125 -8.17 -9.09 -12.90
CA HIS A 125 -7.68 -10.46 -12.99
C HIS A 125 -8.58 -11.39 -13.81
N LYS A 126 -9.89 -11.17 -13.81
CA LYS A 126 -10.82 -11.88 -14.71
C LYS A 126 -10.50 -11.58 -16.17
N VAL A 127 -10.21 -10.33 -16.51
CA VAL A 127 -9.79 -9.91 -17.86
C VAL A 127 -8.42 -10.49 -18.23
N GLU A 128 -7.49 -10.55 -17.27
CA GLU A 128 -6.16 -11.16 -17.47
C GLU A 128 -6.23 -12.68 -17.69
N GLY A 129 -7.23 -13.36 -17.11
CA GLY A 129 -7.34 -14.82 -17.13
C GLY A 129 -6.35 -15.54 -16.19
N LYS A 130 -5.63 -14.80 -15.35
CA LYS A 130 -4.71 -15.32 -14.33
C LYS A 130 -5.20 -14.98 -12.94
N LYS A 131 -5.05 -15.93 -12.01
CA LYS A 131 -5.40 -15.74 -10.60
C LYS A 131 -4.49 -14.66 -9.97
N PRO A 132 -5.01 -13.87 -9.02
CA PRO A 132 -4.19 -12.92 -8.26
C PRO A 132 -2.99 -13.57 -7.56
N SER A 133 -1.83 -12.91 -7.60
CA SER A 133 -0.58 -13.44 -7.04
C SER A 133 -0.62 -13.63 -5.52
N PHE A 134 -1.42 -12.86 -4.80
CA PHE A 134 -1.51 -12.99 -3.34
C PHE A 134 -2.13 -14.32 -2.87
N PHE A 135 -2.82 -15.05 -3.76
CA PHE A 135 -3.27 -16.42 -3.47
C PHE A 135 -2.11 -17.42 -3.41
N LYS A 136 -0.97 -17.12 -4.06
CA LYS A 136 0.25 -17.91 -3.92
C LYS A 136 0.95 -17.59 -2.61
N ASP A 137 1.09 -16.30 -2.32
CA ASP A 137 1.78 -15.80 -1.14
C ASP A 137 1.28 -14.39 -0.79
N VAL A 138 0.90 -14.19 0.48
CA VAL A 138 0.43 -12.90 1.00
C VAL A 138 1.48 -11.78 0.83
N GLN A 139 2.77 -12.12 0.71
CA GLN A 139 3.83 -11.13 0.45
C GLN A 139 3.56 -10.32 -0.83
N PHE A 140 2.86 -10.89 -1.81
CA PHE A 140 2.55 -10.19 -3.06
C PHE A 140 1.59 -8.99 -2.88
N LEU A 141 0.93 -8.87 -1.73
CA LEU A 141 0.22 -7.63 -1.35
C LEU A 141 1.19 -6.46 -1.14
N MET A 142 2.40 -6.72 -0.65
CA MET A 142 3.47 -5.70 -0.54
C MET A 142 4.20 -5.51 -1.87
N ILE A 143 4.30 -6.57 -2.69
CA ILE A 143 4.96 -6.46 -4.00
C ILE A 143 4.12 -5.65 -5.00
N GLY A 144 2.79 -5.70 -4.95
CA GLY A 144 1.92 -4.92 -5.85
C GLY A 144 2.24 -3.41 -5.86
N PRO A 145 2.23 -2.71 -4.70
CA PRO A 145 2.62 -1.30 -4.62
C PRO A 145 4.05 -1.04 -5.09
N ALA A 146 5.00 -1.90 -4.69
CA ALA A 146 6.39 -1.80 -5.13
C ALA A 146 6.55 -1.97 -6.65
N TRP A 147 5.71 -2.81 -7.28
CA TRP A 147 5.69 -3.04 -8.72
C TRP A 147 5.19 -1.82 -9.49
N LEU A 148 4.22 -1.07 -8.95
CA LEU A 148 3.86 0.22 -9.52
C LEU A 148 4.99 1.25 -9.35
N MET A 149 5.61 1.30 -8.16
CA MET A 149 6.73 2.19 -7.88
C MET A 149 7.93 1.93 -8.81
N HIS A 150 8.20 0.66 -9.16
CA HIS A 150 9.20 0.29 -10.15
C HIS A 150 9.01 1.03 -11.48
N PHE A 151 7.79 1.08 -12.01
CA PHE A 151 7.54 1.78 -13.27
C PHE A 151 7.76 3.29 -13.16
N ILE A 152 7.42 3.89 -12.01
CA ILE A 152 7.72 5.31 -11.74
C ILE A 152 9.23 5.52 -11.81
N PHE A 153 9.99 4.70 -11.08
CA PHE A 153 11.45 4.79 -11.01
C PHE A 153 12.11 4.59 -12.37
N LYS A 154 11.66 3.60 -13.13
CA LYS A 154 12.12 3.35 -14.50
C LYS A 154 11.85 4.54 -15.41
N LYS A 155 10.69 5.20 -15.27
CA LYS A 155 10.32 6.39 -16.06
C LYS A 155 11.20 7.61 -15.74
N ILE A 156 11.64 7.76 -14.49
CA ILE A 156 12.48 8.88 -14.04
C ILE A 156 13.98 8.55 -13.97
N GLY A 157 14.38 7.34 -14.39
CA GLY A 157 15.79 6.93 -14.47
C GLY A 157 16.44 6.56 -13.13
N ILE A 158 15.66 6.24 -12.09
CA ILE A 158 16.20 5.81 -10.79
C ILE A 158 16.43 4.30 -10.81
N ASN A 159 17.68 3.90 -10.55
CA ASN A 159 18.04 2.51 -10.28
C ASN A 159 17.82 2.20 -8.80
N TYR A 160 17.35 0.99 -8.52
CA TYR A 160 17.04 0.52 -7.17
C TYR A 160 17.29 -0.97 -7.11
#